data_AF-A0A2V7EZZ9-F1
#
_entry.id   AF-A0A2V7EZZ9-F1
#
_cell.length_a   1.000
_cell.length_b   1.000
_cell.length_c   1.000
_cell.angle_alpha   90.00
_cell.angle_beta   90.00
_cell.angle_gamma   90.00
#
_symmetry.space_group_name_H-M   'P 1'
#
loop_
_entity.id
_entity.type
_entity.pdbx_description
1 polymer ?
#
loop_
_entity_poly.entity_id
_entity_poly.type
_entity_poly.pdbx_seq_one_letter_code
_entity_poly.pdbx_strand_id
1 'polypeptide(L)'
;ELPGKSNYFVGNDPKKWRANVPTYAKVEYRDVYPGVNLVYYGNQRQLEYDFVVSPGADPKAITLAFDGVDGAAIDGLGDLVLRADRSEVRLRKPVVYQDHDGQRAVIPTRYVLKAERQVAFEVAAYDATKPLIIDPVLAYSTYLGGSADDQGLAIAVDAQGNAYVTGDTGSADFLQGDPFPTTSGAFRTTPAGIFVTKLNADGSALLYSSYLAAAGSDFVSGIAVDAAGNAYVTGFTDSGNAFRLDAPFPTTPNAFQKIPGGSGDAFVTKLNATGSALIYSTFLGGDGSDDGFAIAVDPNCSINCSAYVTGETFSPNFPTTAGAFQTDLRGSEDAFVTKLDPTGSTLVYSTYLGGSLGGSGGDFEEGFAIAVDAAGSAYVTGSTNSRNFPTTPGAFQTIFGGCGTCDFPSADAFVTKLNATGTALVYSTFLGGSDEDLGFGIAVDSNGSAYVTGATASGNFPTTPGAFQTSFGGTFDAFVTRLNATAPLARSSPGSAATSTPL
;
A
#
# COMPACT_ATOMS: atom_id res chain seq x y z
N GLU A 1 -16.74 -22.73 23.81
CA GLU A 1 -15.28 -22.81 24.02
C GLU A 1 -14.76 -23.97 23.19
N LEU A 2 -13.67 -23.77 22.44
CA LEU A 2 -13.03 -24.82 21.64
C LEU A 2 -11.96 -25.55 22.46
N PRO A 3 -11.55 -26.77 22.05
CA PRO A 3 -10.40 -27.44 22.63
C PRO A 3 -9.12 -26.64 22.33
N GLY A 4 -8.58 -25.96 23.33
CA GLY A 4 -7.36 -25.17 23.21
C GLY A 4 -7.39 -23.92 24.09
N LYS A 5 -6.23 -23.56 24.65
CA LYS A 5 -6.05 -22.35 25.44
C LYS A 5 -4.87 -21.58 24.90
N SER A 6 -5.00 -20.25 24.80
CA SER A 6 -3.89 -19.38 24.46
C SER A 6 -3.32 -18.75 25.73
N ASN A 7 -2.00 -18.58 25.78
CA ASN A 7 -1.31 -17.87 26.85
C ASN A 7 -0.53 -16.71 26.22
N TYR A 8 -0.75 -15.50 26.71
CA TYR A 8 -0.08 -14.28 26.25
C TYR A 8 0.84 -13.77 27.35
N PHE A 9 2.13 -14.00 27.20
CA PHE A 9 3.18 -13.60 28.15
C PHE A 9 3.94 -12.38 27.62
N VAL A 10 3.26 -11.22 27.56
CA VAL A 10 3.84 -9.99 26.99
C VAL A 10 4.60 -9.20 28.05
N GLY A 11 5.88 -8.93 27.77
CA GLY A 11 6.77 -8.16 28.64
C GLY A 11 7.26 -8.91 29.87
N ASN A 12 8.08 -8.21 30.67
CA ASN A 12 8.75 -8.77 31.86
C ASN A 12 7.95 -8.60 33.17
N ASP A 13 6.71 -8.10 33.11
CA ASP A 13 5.81 -8.00 34.27
C ASP A 13 4.81 -9.16 34.25
N PRO A 14 4.98 -10.19 35.10
CA PRO A 14 4.09 -11.34 35.14
C PRO A 14 2.63 -11.00 35.51
N LYS A 15 2.37 -9.81 36.03
CA LYS A 15 1.00 -9.35 36.30
C LYS A 15 0.24 -8.96 35.02
N LYS A 16 0.95 -8.71 33.92
CA LYS A 16 0.37 -8.39 32.61
C LYS A 16 0.14 -9.63 31.75
N TRP A 17 0.69 -10.77 32.17
CA TRP A 17 0.51 -12.05 31.51
C TRP A 17 -0.95 -12.51 31.59
N ARG A 18 -1.48 -13.03 30.48
CA ARG A 18 -2.80 -13.64 30.41
C ARG A 18 -2.68 -15.10 30.05
N ALA A 19 -2.78 -15.97 31.06
CA ALA A 19 -2.77 -17.41 30.88
C ALA A 19 -4.19 -17.99 30.77
N ASN A 20 -4.30 -19.16 30.14
CA ASN A 20 -5.53 -19.94 30.00
C ASN A 20 -6.69 -19.21 29.31
N VAL A 21 -6.37 -18.33 28.35
CA VAL A 21 -7.39 -17.61 27.57
C VAL A 21 -8.17 -18.63 26.76
N PRO A 22 -9.49 -18.79 27.00
CA PRO A 22 -10.33 -19.71 26.24
C PRO A 22 -10.47 -19.25 24.79
N THR A 23 -10.48 -20.19 23.86
CA THR A 23 -10.79 -19.93 22.46
C THR A 23 -12.26 -20.25 22.19
N TYR A 24 -12.87 -19.55 21.23
CA TYR A 24 -14.29 -19.69 20.90
C TYR A 24 -14.47 -19.80 19.39
N ALA A 25 -15.39 -20.66 18.95
CA ALA A 25 -15.71 -20.82 17.53
C ALA A 25 -16.59 -19.67 16.98
N LYS A 26 -17.28 -18.96 17.89
CA LYS A 26 -18.21 -17.89 17.55
C LYS A 26 -18.29 -16.84 18.65
N VAL A 27 -18.60 -15.61 18.26
CA VAL A 27 -18.95 -14.49 19.13
C VAL A 27 -20.37 -14.05 18.79
N GLU A 28 -21.24 -13.94 19.77
CA GLU A 28 -22.65 -13.58 19.59
C GLU A 28 -22.93 -12.27 20.31
N TYR A 29 -23.27 -11.23 19.54
CA TYR A 29 -23.85 -9.99 20.03
C TYR A 29 -25.38 -10.16 20.04
N ARG A 30 -25.96 -10.14 21.25
CA ARG A 30 -27.40 -10.37 21.43
C ARG A 30 -28.20 -9.09 21.28
N ASP A 31 -29.37 -9.22 20.67
CA ASP A 31 -30.37 -8.16 20.54
C ASP A 31 -29.79 -6.84 19.97
N VAL A 32 -28.95 -6.94 18.93
CA VAL A 32 -28.48 -5.76 18.17
C VAL A 32 -29.65 -5.01 17.52
N TYR A 33 -30.72 -5.74 17.23
CA TYR A 33 -32.09 -5.25 17.13
C TYR A 33 -32.99 -6.16 17.98
N PRO A 34 -34.20 -5.73 18.39
CA PRO A 34 -35.10 -6.58 19.16
C PRO A 34 -35.33 -7.96 18.51
N GLY A 35 -34.83 -9.03 19.13
CA GLY A 35 -34.94 -10.40 18.62
C GLY A 35 -33.98 -10.75 17.48
N VAL A 36 -32.99 -9.89 17.17
CA VAL A 36 -31.96 -10.14 16.16
C VAL A 36 -30.58 -10.15 16.83
N ASN A 37 -29.89 -11.28 16.71
CA ASN A 37 -28.51 -11.41 17.15
C ASN A 37 -27.56 -11.26 15.96
N LEU A 38 -26.35 -10.78 16.21
CA LEU A 38 -25.26 -10.75 15.24
C LEU A 38 -24.21 -11.75 15.69
N VAL A 39 -23.95 -12.77 14.87
CA VAL A 39 -23.06 -13.89 15.20
C VAL A 39 -21.86 -13.85 14.27
N TYR A 40 -20.68 -13.61 14.81
CA TYR A 40 -19.42 -13.77 14.09
C TYR A 40 -18.90 -15.19 14.30
N TYR A 41 -18.43 -15.84 13.24
CA TYR A 41 -17.81 -17.15 13.33
C TYR A 41 -16.78 -17.34 12.21
N GLY A 42 -15.82 -18.24 12.44
CA GLY A 42 -14.81 -18.58 11.45
C GLY A 42 -15.15 -19.90 10.76
N ASN A 43 -15.10 -19.93 9.43
CA ASN A 43 -15.11 -21.16 8.65
C ASN A 43 -13.89 -21.20 7.74
N GLN A 44 -12.98 -22.16 7.94
CA GLN A 44 -11.82 -22.40 7.06
C GLN A 44 -11.09 -21.11 6.63
N ARG A 45 -10.76 -20.25 7.61
CA ARG A 45 -10.06 -18.95 7.47
C ARG A 45 -10.92 -17.75 7.03
N GLN A 46 -12.19 -17.96 6.70
CA GLN A 46 -13.13 -16.87 6.43
C GLN A 46 -13.81 -16.47 7.75
N LEU A 47 -13.69 -15.20 8.13
CA LEU A 47 -14.51 -14.62 9.18
C LEU A 47 -15.85 -14.23 8.55
N GLU A 48 -16.90 -14.95 8.91
CA GLU A 48 -18.27 -14.69 8.48
C GLU A 48 -19.05 -14.03 9.61
N TYR A 49 -20.16 -13.38 9.25
CA TYR A 49 -21.12 -12.93 10.23
C TYR A 49 -22.55 -13.13 9.73
N ASP A 50 -23.41 -13.60 10.63
CA ASP A 50 -24.83 -13.80 10.37
C ASP A 50 -25.67 -12.83 11.21
N PHE A 51 -26.73 -12.28 10.63
CA PHE A 51 -27.88 -11.85 11.43
C PHE A 51 -28.79 -13.06 11.68
N VAL A 52 -28.92 -13.43 12.95
CA VAL A 52 -29.81 -14.50 13.42
C VAL A 52 -31.08 -13.85 13.94
N VAL A 53 -32.14 -13.90 13.13
CA VAL A 53 -33.46 -13.37 13.46
C VAL A 53 -34.26 -14.45 14.17
N SER A 54 -34.64 -14.19 15.42
CA SER A 54 -35.43 -15.11 16.23
C SER A 54 -36.84 -15.31 15.67
N PRO A 55 -37.52 -16.44 15.97
CA PRO A 55 -38.93 -16.61 15.64
C PRO A 55 -39.79 -15.41 16.05
N GLY A 56 -40.60 -14.90 15.12
CA GLY A 56 -41.47 -13.74 15.32
C GLY A 56 -40.79 -12.36 15.31
N ALA A 57 -39.45 -12.29 15.25
CA ALA A 57 -38.74 -11.02 15.08
C ALA A 57 -38.83 -10.52 13.63
N ASP A 58 -38.80 -9.19 13.45
CA ASP A 58 -38.95 -8.57 12.13
C ASP A 58 -37.59 -8.33 11.46
N PRO A 59 -37.21 -9.08 10.40
CA PRO A 59 -35.97 -8.86 9.67
C PRO A 59 -35.92 -7.51 8.97
N LYS A 60 -37.07 -6.84 8.75
CA LYS A 60 -37.11 -5.50 8.17
C LYS A 60 -36.60 -4.42 9.12
N ALA A 61 -36.45 -4.73 10.41
CA ALA A 61 -35.81 -3.84 11.37
C ALA A 61 -34.31 -3.68 11.08
N ILE A 62 -33.68 -4.65 10.42
CA ILE A 62 -32.26 -4.64 10.13
C ILE A 62 -31.98 -3.61 9.05
N THR A 63 -31.29 -2.54 9.43
CA THR A 63 -30.78 -1.53 8.51
C THR A 63 -29.28 -1.42 8.70
N LEU A 64 -28.53 -1.65 7.64
CA LEU A 64 -27.10 -1.42 7.58
C LEU A 64 -26.89 0.04 7.16
N ALA A 65 -26.34 0.84 8.08
CA ALA A 65 -25.86 2.17 7.76
C ALA A 65 -24.36 2.08 7.48
N PHE A 66 -23.95 2.60 6.33
CA PHE A 66 -22.55 2.65 5.94
C PHE A 66 -22.07 4.10 6.06
N ASP A 67 -21.28 4.35 7.10
CA ASP A 67 -20.56 5.61 7.22
C ASP A 67 -19.31 5.58 6.34
N GLY A 68 -18.92 6.74 5.80
CA GLY A 68 -17.73 6.87 4.95
C GLY A 68 -17.90 6.44 3.48
N VAL A 69 -19.12 6.15 3.01
CA VAL A 69 -19.42 5.87 1.60
C VAL A 69 -20.22 7.02 0.99
N ASP A 70 -19.97 7.39 -0.26
CA ASP A 70 -20.72 8.43 -0.98
C ASP A 70 -22.15 7.98 -1.31
N GLY A 71 -22.32 6.70 -1.57
CA GLY A 71 -23.63 6.14 -1.84
C GLY A 71 -23.58 4.64 -2.02
N ALA A 72 -24.74 4.04 -1.91
CA ALA A 72 -24.96 2.63 -2.12
C ALA A 72 -25.81 2.42 -3.38
N ALA A 73 -25.40 1.45 -4.21
CA ALA A 73 -26.15 1.01 -5.38
C ALA A 73 -26.28 -0.51 -5.37
N ILE A 74 -27.32 -1.04 -6.02
CA ILE A 74 -27.46 -2.48 -6.26
C ILE A 74 -27.23 -2.69 -7.75
N ASP A 75 -26.28 -3.54 -8.11
CA ASP A 75 -25.95 -3.78 -9.51
C ASP A 75 -26.85 -4.82 -10.18
N GLY A 76 -26.60 -5.10 -11.47
CA GLY A 76 -27.36 -6.08 -12.25
C GLY A 76 -27.22 -7.53 -11.77
N LEU A 77 -26.26 -7.84 -10.90
CA LEU A 77 -26.07 -9.16 -10.30
C LEU A 77 -26.74 -9.27 -8.92
N GLY A 78 -27.24 -8.16 -8.38
CA GLY A 78 -27.84 -8.07 -7.05
C GLY A 78 -26.82 -7.82 -5.93
N ASP A 79 -25.56 -7.53 -6.28
CA ASP A 79 -24.52 -7.19 -5.32
C ASP A 79 -24.70 -5.75 -4.85
N LEU A 80 -24.40 -5.50 -3.57
CA LEU A 80 -24.36 -4.15 -3.03
C LEU A 80 -23.01 -3.51 -3.36
N VAL A 81 -23.07 -2.44 -4.13
CA VAL A 81 -21.93 -1.61 -4.50
C VAL A 81 -21.94 -0.37 -3.61
N LEU A 82 -21.04 -0.35 -2.64
CA LEU A 82 -20.77 0.82 -1.80
C LEU A 82 -19.70 1.65 -2.49
N ARG A 83 -20.05 2.86 -2.90
CA ARG A 83 -19.12 3.81 -3.51
C ARG A 83 -18.47 4.58 -2.38
N ALA A 84 -17.15 4.47 -2.25
CA ALA A 84 -16.37 5.29 -1.34
C ALA A 84 -15.33 6.02 -2.19
N ASP A 85 -15.55 7.32 -2.40
CA ASP A 85 -14.79 8.16 -3.31
C ASP A 85 -14.73 7.59 -4.75
N ARG A 86 -13.56 7.08 -5.13
CA ARG A 86 -13.26 6.53 -6.47
C ARG A 86 -13.21 5.01 -6.50
N SER A 87 -13.52 4.38 -5.38
CA SER A 87 -13.43 2.95 -5.17
C SER A 87 -14.82 2.37 -4.92
N GLU A 88 -14.99 1.10 -5.28
CA GLU A 88 -16.21 0.36 -5.00
C GLU A 88 -15.88 -0.78 -4.04
N VAL A 89 -16.57 -0.83 -2.90
CA VAL A 89 -16.64 -2.02 -2.07
C VAL A 89 -17.88 -2.80 -2.48
N ARG A 90 -17.69 -4.08 -2.81
CA ARG A 90 -18.79 -4.97 -3.23
C ARG A 90 -19.07 -5.99 -2.15
N LEU A 91 -20.27 -5.91 -1.57
CA LEU A 91 -20.83 -7.02 -0.80
C LEU A 91 -21.65 -7.86 -1.76
N ARG A 92 -21.36 -9.16 -1.84
CA ARG A 92 -22.17 -10.04 -2.69
C ARG A 92 -23.62 -10.03 -2.20
N LYS A 93 -24.54 -10.33 -3.12
CA LYS A 93 -25.95 -10.55 -2.78
C LYS A 93 -26.04 -11.46 -1.54
N PRO A 94 -26.89 -11.12 -0.56
CA PRO A 94 -26.93 -11.86 0.69
C PRO A 94 -27.55 -13.23 0.45
N VAL A 95 -27.17 -14.20 1.28
CA VAL A 95 -27.85 -15.49 1.33
C VAL A 95 -28.71 -15.52 2.57
N VAL A 96 -30.01 -15.79 2.39
CA VAL A 96 -30.96 -15.92 3.50
C VAL A 96 -31.52 -17.32 3.50
N TYR A 97 -31.61 -17.97 4.67
CA TYR A 97 -32.12 -19.32 4.77
C TYR A 97 -32.78 -19.63 6.12
N GLN A 98 -33.58 -20.70 6.12
CA GLN A 98 -34.11 -21.34 7.33
C GLN A 98 -33.71 -22.82 7.35
N ASP A 99 -33.53 -23.36 8.55
CA ASP A 99 -33.30 -24.80 8.73
C ASP A 99 -34.64 -25.54 8.89
N HIS A 100 -34.87 -26.52 8.02
CA HIS A 100 -36.00 -27.44 8.07
C HIS A 100 -35.47 -28.87 8.22
N ASP A 101 -35.50 -29.38 9.46
CA ASP A 101 -35.11 -30.76 9.78
C ASP A 101 -33.69 -31.13 9.29
N GLY A 102 -32.75 -30.19 9.41
CA GLY A 102 -31.36 -30.33 8.98
C GLY A 102 -31.10 -29.97 7.51
N GLN A 103 -32.11 -29.50 6.77
CA GLN A 103 -31.97 -28.99 5.41
C GLN A 103 -32.15 -27.48 5.34
N ARG A 104 -31.18 -26.79 4.73
CA ARG A 104 -31.25 -25.35 4.48
C ARG A 104 -32.23 -25.06 3.34
N ALA A 105 -33.35 -24.40 3.65
CA ALA A 105 -34.22 -23.81 2.67
C ALA A 105 -33.78 -22.37 2.40
N VAL A 106 -33.20 -22.11 1.22
CA VAL A 106 -32.81 -20.76 0.80
C VAL A 106 -34.06 -19.95 0.49
N ILE A 107 -34.13 -18.75 1.05
CA ILE A 107 -35.24 -17.83 0.88
C ILE A 107 -34.78 -16.72 -0.05
N PRO A 108 -35.50 -16.47 -1.16
CA PRO A 108 -35.16 -15.39 -2.08
C PRO A 108 -35.01 -14.08 -1.32
N THR A 109 -33.87 -13.43 -1.52
CA THR A 109 -33.54 -12.17 -0.86
C THR A 109 -32.82 -11.25 -1.83
N ARG A 110 -32.89 -9.96 -1.56
CA ARG A 110 -32.07 -8.94 -2.19
C ARG A 110 -31.78 -7.83 -1.19
N TYR A 111 -30.72 -7.08 -1.45
CA TYR A 111 -30.57 -5.77 -0.84
C TYR A 111 -31.69 -4.84 -1.31
N VAL A 112 -32.04 -3.87 -0.46
CA VAL A 112 -32.91 -2.74 -0.79
C VAL A 112 -32.29 -1.48 -0.21
N LEU A 113 -32.18 -0.45 -1.04
CA LEU A 113 -31.76 0.88 -0.59
C LEU A 113 -32.93 1.56 0.13
N LYS A 114 -32.73 1.91 1.40
CA LYS A 114 -33.67 2.66 2.24
C LYS A 114 -33.38 4.15 2.20
N ALA A 115 -32.12 4.50 2.07
CA ALA A 115 -31.60 5.84 1.83
C ALA A 115 -30.24 5.72 1.11
N GLU A 116 -29.61 6.85 0.80
CA GLU A 116 -28.34 6.92 0.08
C GLU A 116 -27.23 6.03 0.66
N ARG A 117 -27.23 5.83 1.99
CA ARG A 117 -26.23 5.03 2.73
C ARG A 117 -26.84 3.98 3.65
N GLN A 118 -28.14 3.74 3.51
CA GLN A 118 -28.86 2.80 4.36
C GLN A 118 -29.41 1.67 3.50
N VAL A 119 -29.02 0.45 3.82
CA VAL A 119 -29.37 -0.76 3.09
C VAL A 119 -30.12 -1.69 4.03
N ALA A 120 -31.23 -2.23 3.57
CA ALA A 120 -31.95 -3.28 4.27
C ALA A 120 -32.00 -4.54 3.41
N PHE A 121 -32.57 -5.58 3.99
CA PHE A 121 -32.87 -6.82 3.29
C PHE A 121 -34.35 -6.85 2.93
N GLU A 122 -34.65 -7.18 1.68
CA GLU A 122 -35.96 -7.68 1.32
C GLU A 122 -35.88 -9.20 1.28
N VAL A 123 -36.66 -9.82 2.16
CA VAL A 123 -36.74 -11.27 2.30
C VAL A 123 -38.14 -11.69 1.84
N ALA A 124 -38.21 -12.69 0.95
CA ALA A 124 -39.47 -13.28 0.53
C ALA A 124 -40.21 -13.95 1.71
N ALA A 125 -41.44 -14.42 1.47
CA ALA A 125 -42.22 -15.10 2.50
C ALA A 125 -41.44 -16.30 3.09
N TYR A 126 -41.44 -16.38 4.42
CA TYR A 126 -40.72 -17.38 5.20
C TYR A 126 -41.56 -17.85 6.39
N ASP A 127 -41.17 -18.94 7.05
CA ASP A 127 -41.84 -19.46 8.23
C ASP A 127 -41.41 -18.66 9.47
N ALA A 128 -42.22 -17.68 9.89
CA ALA A 128 -41.92 -16.82 11.03
C ALA A 128 -41.85 -17.57 12.39
N THR A 129 -42.23 -18.85 12.44
CA THR A 129 -42.10 -19.67 13.66
C THR A 129 -40.70 -20.24 13.85
N LYS A 130 -39.81 -20.06 12.86
CA LYS A 130 -38.44 -20.55 12.86
C LYS A 130 -37.44 -19.38 12.78
N PRO A 131 -36.21 -19.57 13.27
CA PRO A 131 -35.13 -18.61 13.05
C PRO A 131 -34.88 -18.38 11.56
N LEU A 132 -34.52 -17.16 11.19
CA LEU A 132 -34.11 -16.77 9.85
C LEU A 132 -32.66 -16.26 9.91
N ILE A 133 -31.79 -16.80 9.05
CA ILE A 133 -30.37 -16.45 9.01
C ILE A 133 -30.11 -15.58 7.78
N ILE A 134 -29.44 -14.43 7.96
CA ILE A 134 -29.02 -13.52 6.88
C ILE A 134 -27.49 -13.41 6.88
N ASP A 135 -26.86 -13.84 5.79
CA ASP A 135 -25.41 -13.92 5.60
C ASP A 135 -24.93 -12.95 4.48
N PRO A 136 -24.35 -11.79 4.82
CA PRO A 136 -23.66 -10.89 3.88
C PRO A 136 -22.18 -11.26 3.66
N VAL A 137 -21.78 -11.48 2.40
CA VAL A 137 -20.52 -12.16 2.07
C VAL A 137 -19.32 -11.21 1.95
N LEU A 138 -18.35 -11.31 2.88
CA LEU A 138 -16.93 -11.00 2.67
C LEU A 138 -16.35 -11.97 1.62
N ALA A 139 -15.72 -11.47 0.55
CA ALA A 139 -15.24 -12.33 -0.54
C ALA A 139 -14.20 -13.36 -0.06
N TYR A 140 -13.15 -12.88 0.61
CA TYR A 140 -12.24 -13.71 1.40
C TYR A 140 -11.39 -12.84 2.34
N SER A 141 -10.83 -13.47 3.36
CA SER A 141 -9.70 -13.00 4.16
C SER A 141 -8.94 -14.23 4.62
N THR A 142 -7.63 -14.14 4.82
CA THR A 142 -6.80 -15.29 5.19
C THR A 142 -5.56 -14.83 5.93
N TYR A 143 -4.99 -15.73 6.74
CA TYR A 143 -3.65 -15.56 7.29
C TYR A 143 -2.61 -16.12 6.32
N LEU A 144 -1.50 -15.41 6.19
CA LEU A 144 -0.34 -15.79 5.38
C LEU A 144 0.92 -15.65 6.25
N GLY A 145 1.46 -16.77 6.72
CA GLY A 145 2.56 -16.79 7.68
C GLY A 145 2.90 -18.19 8.20
N GLY A 146 4.00 -18.29 8.94
CA GLY A 146 4.46 -19.45 9.69
C GLY A 146 4.33 -19.23 11.20
N SER A 147 5.29 -19.74 11.97
CA SER A 147 5.26 -19.73 13.45
C SER A 147 5.87 -18.50 14.12
N ALA A 148 6.54 -17.62 13.37
CA ALA A 148 7.16 -16.40 13.88
C ALA A 148 6.49 -15.14 13.28
N ASP A 149 7.08 -13.97 13.50
CA ASP A 149 6.51 -12.72 13.00
C ASP A 149 6.59 -12.65 11.48
N ASP A 150 5.44 -12.49 10.82
CA ASP A 150 5.34 -12.32 9.37
C ASP A 150 4.54 -11.06 9.07
N GLN A 151 5.04 -10.23 8.15
CA GLN A 151 4.45 -8.94 7.81
C GLN A 151 4.23 -8.85 6.30
N GLY A 152 3.01 -8.54 5.87
CA GLY A 152 2.75 -8.16 4.47
C GLY A 152 2.97 -6.66 4.31
N LEU A 153 3.97 -6.27 3.51
CA LEU A 153 4.42 -4.88 3.39
C LEU A 153 3.88 -4.20 2.13
N ALA A 154 3.73 -4.96 1.03
CA ALA A 154 3.15 -4.43 -0.20
C ALA A 154 2.27 -5.45 -0.92
N ILE A 155 1.29 -4.93 -1.67
CA ILE A 155 0.31 -5.72 -2.42
C ILE A 155 0.09 -5.14 -3.82
N ALA A 156 -0.10 -6.02 -4.79
CA ALA A 156 -0.57 -5.68 -6.12
C ALA A 156 -1.59 -6.73 -6.63
N VAL A 157 -2.36 -6.40 -7.66
CA VAL A 157 -3.45 -7.25 -8.18
C VAL A 157 -3.35 -7.37 -9.68
N ASP A 158 -3.49 -8.58 -10.24
CA ASP A 158 -3.55 -8.80 -11.69
C ASP A 158 -4.96 -8.63 -12.25
N ALA A 159 -5.09 -8.59 -13.58
CA ALA A 159 -6.38 -8.45 -14.26
C ALA A 159 -7.35 -9.63 -14.02
N GLN A 160 -6.87 -10.75 -13.48
CA GLN A 160 -7.70 -11.91 -13.10
C GLN A 160 -8.18 -11.82 -11.65
N GLY A 161 -7.77 -10.79 -10.90
CA GLY A 161 -8.13 -10.59 -9.50
C GLY A 161 -7.24 -11.35 -8.53
N ASN A 162 -6.13 -11.94 -8.98
CA ASN A 162 -5.19 -12.62 -8.08
C ASN A 162 -4.38 -11.57 -7.31
N ALA A 163 -4.25 -11.76 -6.00
CA ALA A 163 -3.47 -10.88 -5.15
C ALA A 163 -2.00 -11.34 -5.08
N TYR A 164 -1.09 -10.39 -5.22
CA TYR A 164 0.35 -10.57 -5.05
C TYR A 164 0.80 -9.84 -3.81
N VAL A 165 1.37 -10.55 -2.85
CA VAL A 165 1.81 -9.99 -1.56
C VAL A 165 3.30 -10.24 -1.40
N THR A 166 4.03 -9.22 -1.00
CA THR A 166 5.42 -9.36 -0.56
C THR A 166 5.58 -8.81 0.84
N GLY A 167 6.60 -9.29 1.54
CA GLY A 167 6.88 -8.86 2.89
C GLY A 167 7.99 -9.67 3.54
N ASP A 168 8.16 -9.43 4.84
CA ASP A 168 9.19 -10.04 5.65
C ASP A 168 8.61 -11.18 6.50
N THR A 169 9.43 -12.19 6.75
CA THR A 169 9.08 -13.38 7.51
C THR A 169 10.24 -13.76 8.44
N GLY A 170 9.98 -13.69 9.74
CA GLY A 170 10.80 -14.30 10.78
C GLY A 170 10.64 -15.82 10.84
N SER A 171 9.66 -16.39 10.12
CA SER A 171 9.37 -17.83 10.05
C SER A 171 10.38 -18.61 9.18
N ALA A 172 11.65 -18.21 9.29
CA ALA A 172 12.76 -18.68 8.47
C ALA A 172 13.54 -19.86 9.11
N ASP A 173 13.12 -20.39 10.25
CA ASP A 173 13.85 -21.44 10.97
C ASP A 173 12.95 -22.62 11.36
N PHE A 174 13.28 -23.80 10.83
CA PHE A 174 12.61 -25.06 11.16
C PHE A 174 12.82 -25.51 12.61
N LEU A 175 13.77 -24.91 13.34
CA LEU A 175 14.05 -25.23 14.74
C LEU A 175 13.09 -24.51 15.71
N GLN A 176 12.36 -23.49 15.25
CA GLN A 176 11.45 -22.68 16.08
C GLN A 176 9.96 -22.87 15.74
N GLY A 177 9.61 -23.61 14.69
CA GLY A 177 8.22 -23.99 14.38
C GLY A 177 7.95 -24.21 12.89
N ASP A 178 6.69 -23.99 12.48
CA ASP A 178 6.25 -24.14 11.10
C ASP A 178 6.84 -23.03 10.21
N PRO A 179 7.48 -23.35 9.07
CA PRO A 179 8.06 -22.35 8.18
C PRO A 179 6.97 -21.53 7.47
N PHE A 180 7.35 -20.38 6.92
CA PHE A 180 6.48 -19.64 6.01
C PHE A 180 6.03 -20.56 4.84
N PRO A 181 4.75 -20.55 4.45
CA PRO A 181 4.23 -21.47 3.45
C PRO A 181 4.85 -21.18 2.08
N THR A 182 5.45 -22.22 1.47
CA THR A 182 5.97 -22.15 0.09
C THR A 182 5.28 -23.20 -0.79
N THR A 183 5.27 -22.96 -2.10
CA THR A 183 4.71 -23.90 -3.08
C THR A 183 5.77 -24.75 -3.73
N SER A 184 5.43 -25.99 -4.09
CA SER A 184 6.33 -26.85 -4.87
C SER A 184 6.70 -26.19 -6.20
N GLY A 185 7.99 -26.20 -6.55
CA GLY A 185 8.50 -25.57 -7.76
C GLY A 185 8.67 -24.05 -7.67
N ALA A 186 8.47 -23.44 -6.48
CA ALA A 186 8.85 -22.07 -6.23
C ALA A 186 10.37 -21.87 -6.43
N PHE A 187 10.77 -20.63 -6.76
CA PHE A 187 12.16 -20.25 -6.98
C PHE A 187 13.05 -20.64 -5.78
N ARG A 188 12.55 -20.40 -4.57
CA ARG A 188 13.22 -20.81 -3.33
C ARG A 188 12.21 -21.27 -2.30
N THR A 189 12.37 -22.52 -1.85
CA THR A 189 11.61 -23.12 -0.74
C THR A 189 12.44 -23.23 0.53
N THR A 190 13.75 -23.00 0.45
CA THR A 190 14.63 -22.93 1.62
C THR A 190 14.37 -21.63 2.36
N PRO A 191 14.13 -21.67 3.68
CA PRO A 191 13.80 -20.50 4.48
C PRO A 191 14.72 -19.29 4.28
N ALA A 192 14.11 -18.11 4.38
CA ALA A 192 14.69 -16.82 4.03
C ALA A 192 13.83 -15.68 4.62
N GLY A 193 14.32 -14.43 4.61
CA GLY A 193 13.67 -13.29 5.26
C GLY A 193 12.57 -12.63 4.42
N ILE A 194 12.69 -12.64 3.09
CA ILE A 194 11.72 -12.00 2.18
C ILE A 194 10.87 -13.05 1.48
N PHE A 195 9.55 -12.83 1.39
CA PHE A 195 8.63 -13.67 0.61
C PHE A 195 7.95 -12.90 -0.54
N VAL A 196 7.58 -13.64 -1.58
CA VAL A 196 6.67 -13.20 -2.65
C VAL A 196 5.61 -14.27 -2.87
N THR A 197 4.35 -13.91 -2.66
CA THR A 197 3.20 -14.80 -2.70
C THR A 197 2.18 -14.34 -3.73
N LYS A 198 1.63 -15.27 -4.51
CA LYS A 198 0.43 -15.06 -5.34
C LYS A 198 -0.71 -15.92 -4.84
N LEU A 199 -1.81 -15.29 -4.42
CA LEU A 199 -3.08 -15.91 -4.05
C LEU A 199 -4.03 -15.90 -5.25
N ASN A 200 -4.84 -16.94 -5.40
CA ASN A 200 -5.91 -16.91 -6.39
C ASN A 200 -7.00 -15.88 -6.00
N ALA A 201 -7.85 -15.51 -6.97
CA ALA A 201 -8.84 -14.45 -6.82
C ALA A 201 -9.91 -14.66 -5.73
N ASP A 202 -10.07 -15.87 -5.21
CA ASP A 202 -10.96 -16.18 -4.07
C ASP A 202 -10.20 -16.42 -2.75
N GLY A 203 -8.87 -16.27 -2.75
CA GLY A 203 -8.00 -16.42 -1.59
C GLY A 203 -7.90 -17.83 -1.02
N SER A 204 -8.48 -18.84 -1.68
CA SER A 204 -8.49 -20.23 -1.20
C SER A 204 -7.18 -20.98 -1.42
N ALA A 205 -6.32 -20.50 -2.33
CA ALA A 205 -5.08 -21.19 -2.70
C ALA A 205 -3.92 -20.23 -3.00
N LEU A 206 -2.72 -20.67 -2.62
CA LEU A 206 -1.47 -20.11 -3.12
C LEU A 206 -1.25 -20.64 -4.54
N LEU A 207 -1.30 -19.75 -5.54
CA LEU A 207 -0.89 -20.05 -6.91
C LEU A 207 0.64 -20.22 -6.98
N TYR A 208 1.36 -19.39 -6.23
CA TYR A 208 2.74 -19.66 -5.82
C TYR A 208 3.06 -18.95 -4.51
N SER A 209 4.07 -19.44 -3.79
CA SER A 209 4.71 -18.72 -2.70
C SER A 209 6.19 -19.12 -2.65
N SER A 210 7.06 -18.12 -2.72
CA SER A 210 8.51 -18.30 -2.75
C SER A 210 9.17 -17.36 -1.75
N TYR A 211 10.27 -17.82 -1.17
CA TYR A 211 11.25 -16.92 -0.60
C TYR A 211 12.04 -16.21 -1.70
N LEU A 212 12.71 -15.11 -1.36
CA LEU A 212 13.64 -14.41 -2.25
C LEU A 212 15.06 -14.35 -1.69
N ALA A 213 15.25 -13.72 -0.54
CA ALA A 213 16.56 -13.42 0.04
C ALA A 213 16.69 -13.94 1.47
N ALA A 214 17.93 -14.19 1.90
CA ALA A 214 18.24 -14.84 3.18
C ALA A 214 17.73 -14.05 4.41
N ALA A 215 17.78 -14.65 5.59
CA ALA A 215 17.48 -13.94 6.82
C ALA A 215 18.67 -13.01 7.16
N GLY A 216 18.42 -11.69 7.30
CA GLY A 216 19.44 -10.64 7.43
C GLY A 216 18.80 -9.27 7.67
N SER A 217 19.51 -8.18 7.37
CA SER A 217 18.92 -6.82 7.35
C SER A 217 18.14 -6.55 6.05
N ASP A 218 17.96 -7.57 5.20
CA ASP A 218 17.20 -7.49 3.95
C ASP A 218 15.72 -7.24 4.25
N PHE A 219 15.13 -6.22 3.63
CA PHE A 219 13.70 -5.96 3.72
C PHE A 219 13.11 -5.61 2.36
N VAL A 220 11.82 -5.90 2.18
CA VAL A 220 11.08 -5.57 0.96
C VAL A 220 10.09 -4.45 1.21
N SER A 221 9.91 -3.57 0.22
CA SER A 221 9.09 -2.36 0.37
C SER A 221 8.00 -2.24 -0.70
N GLY A 222 8.25 -2.75 -1.91
CA GLY A 222 7.35 -2.56 -3.04
C GLY A 222 7.17 -3.80 -3.90
N ILE A 223 5.94 -3.94 -4.44
CA ILE A 223 5.61 -4.94 -5.48
C ILE A 223 4.75 -4.32 -6.58
N ALA A 224 5.05 -4.68 -7.83
CA ALA A 224 4.22 -4.41 -9.01
C ALA A 224 4.08 -5.67 -9.87
N VAL A 225 3.04 -5.73 -10.71
CA VAL A 225 2.78 -6.89 -11.59
C VAL A 225 2.53 -6.43 -13.01
N ASP A 226 3.09 -7.14 -14.00
CA ASP A 226 2.77 -6.91 -15.40
C ASP A 226 1.56 -7.75 -15.87
N ALA A 227 1.02 -7.44 -17.06
CA ALA A 227 -0.15 -8.15 -17.59
C ALA A 227 0.11 -9.63 -17.91
N ALA A 228 1.38 -10.05 -17.99
CA ALA A 228 1.77 -11.46 -18.11
C ALA A 228 1.81 -12.18 -16.74
N GLY A 229 1.60 -11.45 -15.64
CA GLY A 229 1.57 -11.97 -14.28
C GLY A 229 2.95 -12.08 -13.62
N ASN A 230 3.99 -11.49 -14.20
CA ASN A 230 5.32 -11.46 -13.57
C ASN A 230 5.31 -10.43 -12.42
N ALA A 231 5.91 -10.79 -11.29
CA ALA A 231 6.02 -9.93 -10.13
C ALA A 231 7.37 -9.21 -10.11
N TYR A 232 7.35 -7.91 -9.84
CA TYR A 232 8.51 -7.04 -9.74
C TYR A 232 8.57 -6.55 -8.30
N VAL A 233 9.69 -6.77 -7.61
CA VAL A 233 9.86 -6.41 -6.20
C VAL A 233 11.14 -5.60 -5.99
N THR A 234 11.07 -4.65 -5.07
CA THR A 234 12.20 -3.82 -4.65
C THR A 234 12.24 -3.69 -3.13
N GLY A 235 13.39 -3.28 -2.63
CA GLY A 235 13.70 -3.20 -1.22
C GLY A 235 15.19 -2.95 -1.04
N PHE A 236 15.69 -3.24 0.15
CA PHE A 236 17.08 -3.08 0.54
C PHE A 236 17.72 -4.43 0.85
N THR A 237 19.01 -4.55 0.63
CA THR A 237 19.78 -5.72 1.05
C THR A 237 21.25 -5.39 1.34
N ASP A 238 21.77 -5.90 2.44
CA ASP A 238 23.22 -5.91 2.76
C ASP A 238 23.87 -7.27 2.40
N SER A 239 23.07 -8.25 1.97
CA SER A 239 23.51 -9.60 1.62
C SER A 239 24.29 -9.63 0.29
N GLY A 240 25.56 -10.03 0.36
CA GLY A 240 26.47 -10.07 -0.80
C GLY A 240 27.55 -9.00 -0.80
N ASN A 241 27.57 -8.10 0.19
CA ASN A 241 28.73 -7.26 0.46
C ASN A 241 29.90 -8.11 1.02
N ALA A 242 31.11 -7.54 1.08
CA ALA A 242 32.33 -8.24 1.52
C ALA A 242 32.24 -8.85 2.94
N PHE A 243 31.23 -8.46 3.73
CA PHE A 243 31.03 -8.86 5.12
C PHE A 243 29.94 -9.93 5.32
N ARG A 244 29.12 -10.23 4.29
CA ARG A 244 27.97 -11.17 4.33
C ARG A 244 27.98 -12.11 3.10
N LEU A 245 28.98 -12.99 3.01
CA LEU A 245 29.20 -13.92 1.89
C LEU A 245 28.51 -15.28 2.04
N ASP A 246 27.96 -15.59 3.21
CA ASP A 246 27.41 -16.89 3.57
C ASP A 246 26.01 -17.15 3.01
N ALA A 247 25.30 -16.10 2.56
CA ALA A 247 24.04 -16.21 1.84
C ALA A 247 23.77 -14.99 0.92
N PRO A 248 24.43 -14.89 -0.25
CA PRO A 248 24.29 -13.71 -1.12
C PRO A 248 22.86 -13.56 -1.64
N PHE A 249 22.40 -12.30 -1.77
CA PHE A 249 21.16 -12.00 -2.48
C PHE A 249 21.23 -12.56 -3.91
N PRO A 250 20.17 -13.23 -4.42
CA PRO A 250 20.26 -13.88 -5.71
C PRO A 250 20.32 -12.84 -6.84
N THR A 251 21.36 -12.89 -7.68
CA THR A 251 21.46 -12.09 -8.91
C THR A 251 21.46 -12.96 -10.16
N THR A 252 21.06 -12.38 -11.28
CA THR A 252 21.08 -13.09 -12.58
C THR A 252 22.37 -12.82 -13.37
N PRO A 253 22.76 -13.72 -14.30
CA PRO A 253 24.02 -13.59 -15.04
C PRO A 253 24.21 -12.27 -15.81
N ASN A 254 23.11 -11.63 -16.21
CA ASN A 254 23.10 -10.36 -16.94
C ASN A 254 22.59 -9.19 -16.10
N ALA A 255 22.56 -9.32 -14.78
CA ALA A 255 22.19 -8.23 -13.88
C ALA A 255 23.02 -6.97 -14.16
N PHE A 256 22.36 -5.82 -14.13
CA PHE A 256 23.02 -4.50 -14.21
C PHE A 256 24.17 -4.39 -13.19
N GLN A 257 23.91 -4.80 -11.95
CA GLN A 257 24.86 -4.85 -10.86
C GLN A 257 24.74 -6.18 -10.12
N LYS A 258 25.85 -6.91 -10.01
CA LYS A 258 25.91 -8.28 -9.47
C LYS A 258 26.30 -8.36 -8.00
N ILE A 259 26.88 -7.29 -7.47
CA ILE A 259 27.42 -7.16 -6.12
C ILE A 259 27.02 -5.76 -5.65
N PRO A 260 26.54 -5.57 -4.41
CA PRO A 260 26.25 -4.24 -3.90
C PRO A 260 27.50 -3.37 -3.94
N GLY A 261 27.32 -2.08 -4.20
CA GLY A 261 28.40 -1.10 -4.28
C GLY A 261 28.93 -0.72 -2.90
N GLY A 262 28.09 -0.84 -1.86
CA GLY A 262 28.39 -0.32 -0.53
C GLY A 262 27.97 -1.22 0.63
N SER A 263 27.52 -0.59 1.71
CA SER A 263 27.06 -1.27 2.92
C SER A 263 25.75 -2.04 2.71
N GLY A 264 24.94 -1.60 1.76
CA GLY A 264 23.73 -2.26 1.29
C GLY A 264 23.08 -1.42 0.21
N ASP A 265 22.46 -2.07 -0.77
CA ASP A 265 21.94 -1.42 -1.95
C ASP A 265 20.47 -1.79 -2.16
N ALA A 266 19.77 -0.98 -2.93
CA ALA A 266 18.45 -1.32 -3.39
C ALA A 266 18.56 -2.55 -4.29
N PHE A 267 17.56 -3.44 -4.25
CA PHE A 267 17.46 -4.52 -5.23
C PHE A 267 16.26 -4.32 -6.14
N VAL A 268 16.34 -4.90 -7.34
CA VAL A 268 15.21 -5.03 -8.25
C VAL A 268 15.16 -6.45 -8.77
N THR A 269 14.11 -7.18 -8.37
CA THR A 269 13.88 -8.56 -8.79
C THR A 269 12.61 -8.65 -9.61
N LYS A 270 12.66 -9.43 -10.69
CA LYS A 270 11.50 -9.86 -11.46
C LYS A 270 11.36 -11.38 -11.41
N LEU A 271 10.28 -11.88 -10.80
CA LEU A 271 9.89 -13.28 -10.80
C LEU A 271 8.94 -13.58 -11.95
N ASN A 272 9.07 -14.76 -12.55
CA ASN A 272 8.13 -15.21 -13.57
C ASN A 272 6.71 -15.43 -12.98
N ALA A 273 5.71 -15.51 -13.85
CA ALA A 273 4.30 -15.64 -13.44
C ALA A 273 3.97 -16.89 -12.59
N THR A 274 4.82 -17.91 -12.62
CA THR A 274 4.69 -19.12 -11.80
C THR A 274 5.48 -19.05 -10.48
N GLY A 275 6.21 -17.95 -10.23
CA GLY A 275 7.07 -17.79 -9.06
C GLY A 275 8.23 -18.79 -8.98
N SER A 276 8.59 -19.45 -10.09
CA SER A 276 9.53 -20.58 -10.14
C SER A 276 10.96 -20.19 -10.52
N ALA A 277 11.13 -19.01 -11.12
CA ALA A 277 12.43 -18.52 -11.53
C ALA A 277 12.48 -16.99 -11.55
N LEU A 278 13.67 -16.45 -11.30
CA LEU A 278 14.01 -15.07 -11.58
C LEU A 278 14.12 -14.89 -13.09
N ILE A 279 13.38 -13.95 -13.65
CA ILE A 279 13.61 -13.43 -15.00
C ILE A 279 14.87 -12.55 -14.98
N TYR A 280 14.94 -11.66 -13.99
CA TYR A 280 16.16 -10.96 -13.63
C TYR A 280 16.17 -10.64 -12.13
N SER A 281 17.37 -10.39 -11.61
CA SER A 281 17.58 -9.81 -10.29
C SER A 281 18.92 -9.09 -10.29
N THR A 282 18.93 -7.85 -9.79
CA THR A 282 20.07 -6.93 -9.79
C THR A 282 20.06 -6.07 -8.53
N PHE A 283 21.25 -5.64 -8.11
CA PHE A 283 21.38 -4.49 -7.21
C PHE A 283 21.23 -3.18 -7.99
N LEU A 284 21.05 -2.09 -7.24
CA LEU A 284 20.97 -0.72 -7.70
C LEU A 284 21.47 0.19 -6.58
N GLY A 285 22.75 0.54 -6.62
CA GLY A 285 23.35 1.40 -5.61
C GLY A 285 24.80 1.79 -5.92
N GLY A 286 25.35 2.67 -5.08
CA GLY A 286 26.73 3.12 -5.07
C GLY A 286 27.46 2.66 -3.80
N ASP A 287 28.43 3.43 -3.32
CA ASP A 287 29.30 3.04 -2.20
C ASP A 287 28.63 3.25 -0.81
N GLY A 288 27.51 3.97 -0.76
CA GLY A 288 26.73 4.28 0.44
C GLY A 288 25.68 3.21 0.77
N SER A 289 24.66 3.60 1.54
CA SER A 289 23.40 2.85 1.66
C SER A 289 22.45 3.37 0.58
N ASP A 290 21.72 2.49 -0.06
CA ASP A 290 20.69 2.86 -1.03
C ASP A 290 19.46 1.97 -0.82
N ASP A 291 18.29 2.58 -0.72
CA ASP A 291 17.09 1.86 -0.31
C ASP A 291 16.02 2.03 -1.39
N GLY A 292 15.48 0.93 -1.91
CA GLY A 292 14.33 0.97 -2.81
C GLY A 292 13.05 0.99 -1.98
N PHE A 293 12.18 1.99 -2.15
CA PHE A 293 10.91 2.10 -1.40
C PHE A 293 9.68 1.75 -2.23
N ALA A 294 9.70 2.03 -3.53
CA ALA A 294 8.56 1.70 -4.38
C ALA A 294 8.98 1.33 -5.80
N ILE A 295 8.15 0.48 -6.40
CA ILE A 295 8.32 0.00 -7.77
C ILE A 295 7.00 0.08 -8.54
N ALA A 296 7.08 0.52 -9.79
CA ALA A 296 5.99 0.51 -10.75
C ALA A 296 6.46 -0.13 -12.07
N VAL A 297 5.51 -0.57 -12.89
CA VAL A 297 5.78 -1.11 -14.23
C VAL A 297 5.06 -0.27 -15.29
N ASP A 298 5.59 -0.26 -16.51
CA ASP A 298 4.97 0.43 -17.64
C ASP A 298 3.52 -0.08 -17.88
N PRO A 299 2.48 0.77 -17.73
CA PRO A 299 1.09 0.35 -17.83
C PRO A 299 0.68 -0.09 -19.24
N ASN A 300 1.43 0.28 -20.28
CA ASN A 300 1.15 -0.17 -21.65
C ASN A 300 1.84 -1.48 -22.00
N CYS A 301 2.73 -1.95 -21.15
CA CYS A 301 3.50 -3.13 -21.43
C CYS A 301 2.72 -4.40 -21.06
N SER A 302 2.52 -5.28 -22.03
CA SER A 302 1.87 -6.56 -21.81
C SER A 302 2.83 -7.66 -21.31
N ILE A 303 4.09 -7.65 -21.79
CA ILE A 303 5.15 -8.57 -21.38
C ILE A 303 6.50 -7.88 -21.53
N ASN A 304 7.47 -8.23 -20.67
CA ASN A 304 8.81 -7.63 -20.67
C ASN A 304 8.75 -6.12 -20.42
N CYS A 305 8.25 -5.75 -19.24
CA CYS A 305 8.05 -4.35 -18.88
C CYS A 305 9.28 -3.79 -18.20
N SER A 306 9.56 -2.51 -18.49
CA SER A 306 10.50 -1.73 -17.70
C SER A 306 9.96 -1.56 -16.29
N ALA A 307 10.84 -1.75 -15.31
CA ALA A 307 10.59 -1.39 -13.92
C ALA A 307 11.03 0.05 -13.67
N TYR A 308 10.22 0.78 -12.91
CA TYR A 308 10.51 2.12 -12.42
C TYR A 308 10.63 2.02 -10.90
N VAL A 309 11.75 2.45 -10.35
CA VAL A 309 12.05 2.33 -8.92
C VAL A 309 12.38 3.71 -8.37
N THR A 310 11.87 3.98 -7.17
CA THR A 310 12.21 5.16 -6.37
C THR A 310 12.59 4.74 -4.97
N GLY A 311 13.32 5.61 -4.29
CA GLY A 311 13.74 5.44 -2.91
C GLY A 311 14.72 6.54 -2.54
N GLU A 312 15.67 6.24 -1.66
CA GLU A 312 16.72 7.16 -1.21
C GLU A 312 18.11 6.61 -1.53
N THR A 313 19.09 7.50 -1.60
CA THR A 313 20.50 7.16 -1.81
C THR A 313 21.40 8.08 -1.01
N PHE A 314 22.30 7.48 -0.23
CA PHE A 314 23.40 8.16 0.44
C PHE A 314 24.69 8.14 -0.41
N SER A 315 24.62 7.61 -1.62
CA SER A 315 25.77 7.33 -2.47
C SER A 315 26.07 8.52 -3.40
N PRO A 316 27.22 9.21 -3.29
CA PRO A 316 27.63 10.22 -4.26
C PRO A 316 27.94 9.65 -5.66
N ASN A 317 28.10 8.33 -5.75
CA ASN A 317 28.36 7.58 -6.97
C ASN A 317 27.19 6.64 -7.34
N PHE A 318 25.96 6.96 -6.91
CA PHE A 318 24.76 6.23 -7.32
C PHE A 318 24.71 6.15 -8.87
N PRO A 319 24.31 5.01 -9.46
CA PRO A 319 24.35 4.85 -10.90
C PRO A 319 23.38 5.80 -11.60
N THR A 320 23.88 6.85 -12.25
CA THR A 320 23.09 7.77 -13.09
C THR A 320 23.37 7.58 -14.58
N THR A 321 22.43 8.00 -15.43
CA THR A 321 22.60 7.96 -16.89
C THR A 321 22.99 9.32 -17.46
N ALA A 322 23.77 9.32 -18.54
CA ALA A 322 24.13 10.56 -19.23
C ALA A 322 22.88 11.34 -19.68
N GLY A 323 22.82 12.63 -19.34
CA GLY A 323 21.69 13.50 -19.66
C GLY A 323 20.48 13.35 -18.73
N ALA A 324 20.59 12.55 -17.66
CA ALA A 324 19.61 12.54 -16.58
C ALA A 324 19.37 13.94 -16.01
N PHE A 325 18.20 14.15 -15.41
CA PHE A 325 17.82 15.43 -14.81
C PHE A 325 18.85 15.93 -13.79
N GLN A 326 19.34 15.03 -12.93
CA GLN A 326 20.36 15.29 -11.92
C GLN A 326 21.34 14.10 -11.86
N THR A 327 22.63 14.38 -12.06
CA THR A 327 23.70 13.36 -12.15
C THR A 327 24.58 13.29 -10.91
N ASP A 328 24.41 14.22 -9.98
CA ASP A 328 25.24 14.36 -8.79
C ASP A 328 24.34 14.47 -7.56
N LEU A 329 24.73 13.79 -6.48
CA LEU A 329 24.10 13.91 -5.18
C LEU A 329 24.17 15.37 -4.70
N ARG A 330 23.04 15.89 -4.25
CA ARG A 330 22.96 17.16 -3.53
C ARG A 330 22.71 16.85 -2.05
N GLY A 331 23.36 17.60 -1.17
CA GLY A 331 23.30 17.29 0.26
C GLY A 331 24.01 15.98 0.62
N SER A 332 23.50 15.29 1.65
CA SER A 332 24.00 14.00 2.12
C SER A 332 23.16 12.80 1.68
N GLU A 333 21.96 13.05 1.16
CA GLU A 333 20.96 12.05 0.81
C GLU A 333 20.01 12.69 -0.21
N ASP A 334 19.75 12.01 -1.31
CA ASP A 334 18.76 12.41 -2.31
C ASP A 334 17.78 11.25 -2.52
N ALA A 335 16.57 11.55 -2.97
CA ALA A 335 15.74 10.53 -3.59
C ALA A 335 16.35 10.13 -4.93
N PHE A 336 16.06 8.92 -5.43
CA PHE A 336 16.40 8.54 -6.80
C PHE A 336 15.18 8.13 -7.60
N VAL A 337 15.28 8.24 -8.93
CA VAL A 337 14.30 7.67 -9.85
C VAL A 337 15.01 6.93 -10.97
N THR A 338 14.82 5.61 -11.00
CA THR A 338 15.48 4.70 -11.94
C THR A 338 14.46 3.99 -12.80
N LYS A 339 14.73 3.92 -14.11
CA LYS A 339 14.01 3.05 -15.05
C LYS A 339 14.96 1.99 -15.59
N LEU A 340 14.71 0.74 -15.28
CA LEU A 340 15.45 -0.41 -15.81
C LEU A 340 14.88 -0.85 -17.16
N ASP A 341 15.75 -1.40 -18.00
CA ASP A 341 15.29 -2.13 -19.18
C ASP A 341 14.52 -3.40 -18.77
N PRO A 342 13.70 -3.96 -19.66
CA PRO A 342 12.93 -5.17 -19.36
C PRO A 342 13.71 -6.41 -18.93
N THR A 343 15.01 -6.43 -19.21
CA THR A 343 15.95 -7.50 -18.90
C THR A 343 16.69 -7.28 -17.58
N GLY A 344 16.54 -6.12 -16.94
CA GLY A 344 17.26 -5.75 -15.72
C GLY A 344 18.78 -5.64 -15.89
N SER A 345 19.24 -5.48 -17.13
CA SER A 345 20.65 -5.47 -17.51
C SER A 345 21.22 -4.07 -17.72
N THR A 346 20.37 -3.09 -18.00
CA THR A 346 20.78 -1.71 -18.24
C THR A 346 19.78 -0.72 -17.68
N LEU A 347 20.26 0.49 -17.36
CA LEU A 347 19.40 1.62 -17.00
C LEU A 347 18.93 2.31 -18.29
N VAL A 348 17.62 2.40 -18.49
CA VAL A 348 17.03 3.26 -19.53
C VAL A 348 17.26 4.73 -19.16
N TYR A 349 17.01 5.06 -17.90
CA TYR A 349 17.49 6.27 -17.27
C TYR A 349 17.67 6.04 -15.76
N SER A 350 18.49 6.86 -15.11
CA SER A 350 18.57 6.95 -13.66
C SER A 350 19.05 8.35 -13.28
N THR A 351 18.40 8.95 -12.29
CA THR A 351 18.62 10.32 -11.84
C THR A 351 18.49 10.39 -10.33
N TYR A 352 19.28 11.26 -9.71
CA TYR A 352 18.94 11.79 -8.39
C TYR A 352 17.72 12.71 -8.49
N LEU A 353 17.10 12.99 -7.36
CA LEU A 353 16.02 13.94 -7.18
C LEU A 353 16.09 14.52 -5.78
N GLY A 354 16.78 15.65 -5.64
CA GLY A 354 16.83 16.32 -4.34
C GLY A 354 17.67 17.58 -4.33
N GLY A 355 17.96 18.04 -3.11
CA GLY A 355 18.48 19.35 -2.82
C GLY A 355 19.50 19.32 -1.69
N SER A 356 19.57 20.40 -0.93
CA SER A 356 20.33 20.48 0.31
C SER A 356 19.70 21.54 1.21
N LEU A 357 19.75 21.31 2.52
CA LEU A 357 19.41 22.31 3.53
C LEU A 357 20.42 23.47 3.59
N GLY A 358 21.60 23.30 2.97
CA GLY A 358 22.66 24.30 2.88
C GLY A 358 23.56 24.43 4.12
N GLY A 359 23.52 23.46 5.03
CA GLY A 359 24.31 23.42 6.27
C GLY A 359 24.85 22.02 6.57
N SER A 360 25.41 21.80 7.76
CA SER A 360 25.98 20.52 8.19
C SER A 360 24.96 19.62 8.94
N GLY A 361 23.67 19.74 8.62
CA GLY A 361 22.58 18.96 9.22
C GLY A 361 22.11 17.84 8.28
N GLY A 362 21.36 16.86 8.81
CA GLY A 362 20.87 15.69 8.06
C GLY A 362 19.86 16.05 6.96
N ASP A 363 20.37 16.46 5.81
CA ASP A 363 19.63 16.56 4.55
C ASP A 363 19.01 15.17 4.26
N PHE A 364 17.72 15.14 3.94
CA PHE A 364 17.05 13.91 3.52
C PHE A 364 15.98 14.18 2.46
N GLU A 365 15.90 13.27 1.49
CA GLU A 365 14.91 13.23 0.44
C GLU A 365 14.51 11.79 0.20
N GLU A 366 13.29 11.44 0.61
CA GLU A 366 12.84 10.05 0.61
C GLU A 366 11.76 9.87 -0.45
N GLY A 367 12.05 9.15 -1.54
CA GLY A 367 11.07 8.84 -2.57
C GLY A 367 10.16 7.67 -2.19
N PHE A 368 9.10 7.91 -1.42
CA PHE A 368 8.25 6.83 -0.86
C PHE A 368 7.34 6.11 -1.86
N ALA A 369 6.87 6.77 -2.92
CA ALA A 369 5.97 6.13 -3.87
C ALA A 369 6.15 6.62 -5.31
N ILE A 370 5.97 5.70 -6.27
CA ILE A 370 6.06 5.97 -7.71
C ILE A 370 4.85 5.43 -8.47
N ALA A 371 4.36 6.20 -9.42
CA ALA A 371 3.37 5.81 -10.41
C ALA A 371 3.84 6.20 -11.83
N VAL A 372 3.32 5.52 -12.85
CA VAL A 372 3.74 5.74 -14.25
C VAL A 372 2.50 5.94 -15.12
N ASP A 373 2.52 6.98 -15.96
CA ASP A 373 1.43 7.21 -16.91
C ASP A 373 1.62 6.44 -18.22
N ALA A 374 0.59 6.43 -19.07
CA ALA A 374 0.63 5.78 -20.38
C ALA A 374 1.62 6.43 -21.37
N ALA A 375 2.24 7.57 -21.04
CA ALA A 375 3.34 8.13 -21.83
C ALA A 375 4.71 7.66 -21.33
N GLY A 376 4.76 6.87 -20.24
CA GLY A 376 5.98 6.43 -19.58
C GLY A 376 6.61 7.47 -18.67
N SER A 377 5.89 8.53 -18.30
CA SER A 377 6.37 9.55 -17.35
C SER A 377 6.24 9.01 -15.93
N ALA A 378 7.30 9.16 -15.13
CA ALA A 378 7.30 8.76 -13.72
C ALA A 378 6.78 9.90 -12.84
N TYR A 379 5.91 9.57 -11.89
CA TYR A 379 5.37 10.46 -10.88
C TYR A 379 5.83 9.95 -9.52
N VAL A 380 6.52 10.79 -8.77
CA VAL A 380 7.09 10.43 -7.48
C VAL A 380 6.55 11.38 -6.42
N THR A 381 6.19 10.80 -5.27
CA THR A 381 5.92 11.56 -4.04
C THR A 381 6.86 11.07 -2.94
N GLY A 382 7.10 11.95 -1.99
CA GLY A 382 7.99 11.68 -0.87
C GLY A 382 8.02 12.84 0.10
N SER A 383 9.05 12.88 0.92
CA SER A 383 9.40 13.97 1.86
C SER A 383 10.73 14.59 1.47
N THR A 384 10.90 15.87 1.76
CA THR A 384 12.17 16.58 1.62
C THR A 384 12.28 17.61 2.73
N ASN A 385 13.47 17.77 3.30
CA ASN A 385 13.79 18.91 4.16
C ASN A 385 14.62 20.00 3.42
N SER A 386 14.96 19.76 2.15
CA SER A 386 15.77 20.67 1.35
C SER A 386 15.02 21.92 0.91
N ARG A 387 15.52 23.07 1.34
CA ARG A 387 14.99 24.40 0.95
C ARG A 387 15.11 24.70 -0.54
N ASN A 388 16.04 24.04 -1.23
CA ASN A 388 16.30 24.19 -2.65
C ASN A 388 15.91 22.94 -3.45
N PHE A 389 15.03 22.08 -2.92
CA PHE A 389 14.47 20.94 -3.67
C PHE A 389 13.99 21.41 -5.05
N PRO A 390 14.25 20.64 -6.12
CA PRO A 390 14.03 21.10 -7.48
C PRO A 390 12.54 21.24 -7.76
N THR A 391 12.05 22.48 -7.87
CA THR A 391 10.68 22.81 -8.28
C THR A 391 10.64 23.43 -9.67
N THR A 392 9.50 23.30 -10.36
CA THR A 392 9.32 23.92 -11.68
C THR A 392 8.73 25.33 -11.58
N PRO A 393 9.10 26.27 -12.48
CA PRO A 393 8.51 27.60 -12.50
C PRO A 393 6.98 27.55 -12.57
N GLY A 394 6.31 28.29 -11.69
CA GLY A 394 4.84 28.33 -11.62
C GLY A 394 4.19 27.10 -11.00
N ALA A 395 4.97 26.22 -10.37
CA ALA A 395 4.44 25.12 -9.56
C ALA A 395 3.53 25.62 -8.43
N PHE A 396 2.72 24.71 -7.90
CA PHE A 396 1.76 24.99 -6.83
C PHE A 396 2.43 25.64 -5.60
N GLN A 397 3.57 25.10 -5.19
CA GLN A 397 4.41 25.60 -4.11
C GLN A 397 5.89 25.43 -4.53
N THR A 398 6.59 26.55 -4.69
CA THR A 398 8.01 26.59 -5.09
C THR A 398 8.95 26.91 -3.92
N ILE A 399 8.39 27.13 -2.74
CA ILE A 399 9.14 27.49 -1.53
C ILE A 399 8.77 26.46 -0.48
N PHE A 400 9.80 25.86 0.13
CA PHE A 400 9.68 24.96 1.25
C PHE A 400 8.84 25.61 2.36
N GLY A 401 7.74 24.96 2.74
CA GLY A 401 6.75 25.47 3.68
C GLY A 401 7.18 25.31 5.13
N GLY A 402 7.91 24.23 5.43
CA GLY A 402 8.25 23.72 6.76
C GLY A 402 8.75 24.73 7.78
N CYS A 403 8.96 24.29 9.02
CA CYS A 403 8.99 25.26 10.12
C CYS A 403 10.30 26.08 10.15
N GLY A 404 10.16 27.38 9.88
CA GLY A 404 11.28 28.32 9.74
C GLY A 404 12.13 28.55 11.00
N THR A 405 11.80 27.91 12.12
CA THR A 405 12.45 28.10 13.43
C THR A 405 12.64 26.81 14.25
N CYS A 406 12.38 25.61 13.73
CA CYS A 406 12.52 24.40 14.54
C CYS A 406 13.97 23.93 14.63
N ASP A 407 14.30 23.37 15.80
CA ASP A 407 15.60 22.78 16.11
C ASP A 407 15.79 21.37 15.50
N PHE A 408 14.74 20.82 14.88
CA PHE A 408 14.73 19.52 14.19
C PHE A 408 14.27 19.69 12.74
N PRO A 409 14.78 18.88 11.79
CA PRO A 409 14.37 18.98 10.39
C PRO A 409 12.89 18.60 10.26
N SER A 410 12.05 19.60 9.97
CA SER A 410 10.70 19.40 9.42
C SER A 410 10.84 19.15 7.92
N ALA A 411 9.96 18.34 7.36
CA ALA A 411 9.89 18.06 5.93
C ALA A 411 8.55 18.52 5.35
N ASP A 412 8.56 18.84 4.06
CA ASP A 412 7.37 19.02 3.24
C ASP A 412 7.26 17.79 2.34
N ALA A 413 6.03 17.39 2.02
CA ALA A 413 5.85 16.42 0.95
C ALA A 413 6.27 17.06 -0.38
N PHE A 414 6.76 16.28 -1.33
CA PHE A 414 6.95 16.73 -2.70
C PHE A 414 6.12 15.92 -3.68
N VAL A 415 5.81 16.51 -4.83
CA VAL A 415 5.25 15.78 -5.97
C VAL A 415 5.98 16.17 -7.25
N THR A 416 6.63 15.18 -7.85
CA THR A 416 7.45 15.34 -9.04
C THR A 416 6.91 14.49 -10.19
N LYS A 417 6.83 15.06 -11.38
CA LYS A 417 6.66 14.32 -12.63
C LYS A 417 7.91 14.47 -13.50
N LEU A 418 8.63 13.38 -13.73
CA LEU A 418 9.73 13.28 -14.69
C LEU A 418 9.19 12.88 -16.06
N ASN A 419 9.77 13.43 -17.12
CA ASN A 419 9.46 13.00 -18.48
C ASN A 419 9.90 11.54 -18.72
N ALA A 420 9.39 10.91 -19.78
CA ALA A 420 9.63 9.49 -20.05
C ALA A 420 11.09 9.09 -20.30
N THR A 421 11.97 10.07 -20.54
CA THR A 421 13.41 9.87 -20.71
C THR A 421 14.22 10.17 -19.44
N GLY A 422 13.59 10.63 -18.35
CA GLY A 422 14.27 10.98 -17.10
C GLY A 422 15.19 12.20 -17.20
N THR A 423 15.03 13.02 -18.24
CA THR A 423 15.95 14.13 -18.57
C THR A 423 15.47 15.48 -18.03
N ALA A 424 14.16 15.61 -17.72
CA ALA A 424 13.58 16.86 -17.25
C ALA A 424 12.34 16.64 -16.39
N LEU A 425 12.12 17.57 -15.46
CA LEU A 425 10.88 17.70 -14.72
C LEU A 425 9.80 18.29 -15.65
N VAL A 426 8.69 17.57 -15.82
CA VAL A 426 7.47 18.11 -16.44
C VAL A 426 6.80 19.08 -15.47
N TYR A 427 6.72 18.68 -14.20
CA TYR A 427 6.43 19.57 -13.07
C TYR A 427 7.07 19.02 -11.80
N SER A 428 7.33 19.90 -10.83
CA SER A 428 7.73 19.52 -9.48
C SER A 428 7.33 20.61 -8.50
N THR A 429 6.79 20.22 -7.35
CA THR A 429 6.24 21.12 -6.33
C THR A 429 6.49 20.56 -4.94
N PHE A 430 6.64 21.44 -3.96
CA PHE A 430 6.34 21.10 -2.57
C PHE A 430 4.82 20.93 -2.38
N LEU A 431 4.45 20.27 -1.31
CA LEU A 431 3.08 20.07 -0.85
C LEU A 431 3.09 20.01 0.68
N GLY A 432 2.96 21.16 1.31
CA GLY A 432 2.99 21.26 2.77
C GLY A 432 2.54 22.61 3.30
N GLY A 433 2.53 22.70 4.63
CA GLY A 433 2.30 23.89 5.42
C GLY A 433 3.55 24.24 6.23
N SER A 434 3.36 24.73 7.45
CA SER A 434 4.45 25.23 8.30
C SER A 434 5.13 24.17 9.14
N ASP A 435 4.62 22.96 9.22
CA ASP A 435 5.14 21.87 10.04
C ASP A 435 5.40 20.63 9.17
N GLU A 436 5.58 19.47 9.77
CA GLU A 436 5.93 18.24 9.03
C GLU A 436 4.77 17.74 8.14
N ASP A 437 5.08 17.49 6.87
CA ASP A 437 4.19 16.94 5.87
C ASP A 437 4.89 15.83 5.08
N LEU A 438 4.28 14.65 5.01
CA LEU A 438 4.88 13.44 4.45
C LEU A 438 3.99 12.86 3.35
N GLY A 439 4.52 12.67 2.14
CA GLY A 439 3.79 12.04 1.04
C GLY A 439 4.08 10.54 0.95
N PHE A 440 3.11 9.68 1.27
CA PHE A 440 3.31 8.23 1.36
C PHE A 440 2.82 7.43 0.14
N GLY A 441 1.90 7.98 -0.66
CA GLY A 441 1.29 7.24 -1.76
C GLY A 441 0.95 8.14 -2.94
N ILE A 442 1.12 7.63 -4.16
CA ILE A 442 0.75 8.33 -5.39
C ILE A 442 0.05 7.40 -6.38
N ALA A 443 -1.05 7.87 -6.96
CA ALA A 443 -1.74 7.23 -8.08
C ALA A 443 -1.97 8.24 -9.21
N VAL A 444 -2.05 7.76 -10.45
CA VAL A 444 -2.21 8.64 -11.63
C VAL A 444 -3.40 8.16 -12.45
N ASP A 445 -4.28 9.10 -12.83
CA ASP A 445 -5.41 8.78 -13.72
C ASP A 445 -5.03 8.87 -15.21
N SER A 446 -5.93 8.44 -16.09
CA SER A 446 -5.72 8.46 -17.54
C SER A 446 -5.58 9.86 -18.14
N ASN A 447 -5.95 10.92 -17.41
CA ASN A 447 -5.73 12.31 -17.81
C ASN A 447 -4.37 12.84 -17.33
N GLY A 448 -3.59 12.03 -16.60
CA GLY A 448 -2.31 12.41 -16.03
C GLY A 448 -2.42 13.23 -14.75
N SER A 449 -3.58 13.26 -14.08
CA SER A 449 -3.67 13.86 -12.75
C SER A 449 -3.06 12.93 -11.71
N ALA A 450 -2.20 13.46 -10.84
CA ALA A 450 -1.67 12.76 -9.69
C ALA A 450 -2.59 12.90 -8.48
N TYR A 451 -2.77 11.82 -7.72
CA TYR A 451 -3.48 11.74 -6.46
C TYR A 451 -2.48 11.30 -5.40
N VAL A 452 -2.26 12.14 -4.41
CA VAL A 452 -1.24 11.93 -3.38
C VAL A 452 -1.91 11.82 -2.03
N THR A 453 -1.53 10.81 -1.27
CA THR A 453 -1.94 10.62 0.13
C THR A 453 -0.75 10.70 1.05
N GLY A 454 -0.99 11.14 2.28
CA GLY A 454 0.08 11.35 3.24
C GLY A 454 -0.42 11.78 4.61
N ALA A 455 0.50 12.21 5.46
CA ALA A 455 0.21 12.79 6.76
C ALA A 455 0.69 14.23 6.82
N THR A 456 -0.03 15.08 7.54
CA THR A 456 0.31 16.48 7.78
C THR A 456 0.17 16.80 9.27
N ALA A 457 1.17 17.44 9.86
CA ALA A 457 1.10 18.09 11.16
C ALA A 457 0.79 19.60 11.03
N SER A 458 0.68 20.10 9.79
CA SER A 458 0.54 21.51 9.47
C SER A 458 -0.87 22.02 9.67
N GLY A 459 -1.05 22.96 10.60
CA GLY A 459 -2.32 23.67 10.80
C GLY A 459 -2.78 24.51 9.59
N ASN A 460 -1.86 24.78 8.66
CA ASN A 460 -2.05 25.55 7.43
C ASN A 460 -1.83 24.71 6.15
N PHE A 461 -1.94 23.37 6.22
CA PHE A 461 -1.85 22.52 5.05
C PHE A 461 -2.80 23.01 3.93
N PRO A 462 -2.37 22.99 2.65
CA PRO A 462 -3.15 23.52 1.54
C PRO A 462 -4.47 22.75 1.33
N THR A 463 -5.60 23.38 1.67
CA THR A 463 -6.94 22.89 1.36
C THR A 463 -7.68 23.79 0.36
N THR A 464 -8.65 23.21 -0.36
CA THR A 464 -9.52 23.93 -1.29
C THR A 464 -10.83 24.35 -0.62
N PRO A 465 -11.44 25.49 -1.02
CA PRO A 465 -12.79 25.84 -0.59
C PRO A 465 -13.78 24.71 -0.88
N GLY A 466 -14.55 24.31 0.13
CA GLY A 466 -15.53 23.21 0.01
C GLY A 466 -14.92 21.81 0.09
N ALA A 467 -13.65 21.66 0.46
CA ALA A 467 -13.10 20.34 0.80
C ALA A 467 -13.86 19.72 1.99
N PHE A 468 -13.86 18.37 2.06
CA PHE A 468 -14.56 17.61 3.11
C PHE A 468 -14.16 18.06 4.52
N GLN A 469 -12.85 18.22 4.73
CA GLN A 469 -12.27 18.81 5.93
C GLN A 469 -11.28 19.89 5.51
N THR A 470 -11.40 21.08 6.10
CA THR A 470 -10.56 22.25 5.78
C THR A 470 -9.67 22.70 6.94
N SER A 471 -9.78 22.04 8.09
CA SER A 471 -9.09 22.41 9.32
C SER A 471 -8.38 21.18 9.89
N PHE A 472 -7.14 21.38 10.32
CA PHE A 472 -6.36 20.39 11.06
C PHE A 472 -7.03 20.05 12.40
N GLY A 473 -7.20 18.74 12.67
CA GLY A 473 -7.99 18.22 13.77
C GLY A 473 -7.21 17.47 14.86
N GLY A 474 -5.94 17.13 14.62
CA GLY A 474 -5.16 16.24 15.49
C GLY A 474 -3.70 16.67 15.73
N THR A 475 -2.82 15.69 15.90
CA THR A 475 -1.35 15.86 15.89
C THR A 475 -0.74 15.55 14.54
N PHE A 476 -1.38 14.62 13.80
CA PHE A 476 -1.21 14.40 12.38
C PHE A 476 -2.60 14.10 11.81
N ASP A 477 -2.94 14.71 10.68
CA ASP A 477 -4.11 14.40 9.90
C ASP A 477 -3.67 13.72 8.60
N ALA A 478 -4.47 12.78 8.09
CA ALA A 478 -4.26 12.28 6.74
C ALA A 478 -4.69 13.35 5.73
N PHE A 479 -3.95 13.47 4.63
CA PHE A 479 -4.36 14.30 3.49
C PHE A 479 -4.58 13.47 2.24
N VAL A 480 -5.41 14.01 1.34
CA VAL A 480 -5.48 13.60 -0.06
C VAL A 480 -5.44 14.85 -0.94
N THR A 481 -4.51 14.88 -1.89
CA THR A 481 -4.31 16.00 -2.81
C THR A 481 -4.38 15.50 -4.25
N ARG A 482 -5.15 16.22 -5.09
CA ARG A 482 -5.15 16.00 -6.53
C ARG A 482 -4.39 17.13 -7.24
N LEU A 483 -3.38 16.80 -8.01
CA LEU A 483 -2.67 17.72 -8.90
C LEU A 483 -3.03 17.42 -10.36
N ASN A 484 -3.35 18.46 -11.13
CA ASN A 484 -3.66 18.31 -12.56
C ASN A 484 -2.39 18.11 -13.38
N ALA A 485 -2.50 17.43 -14.53
CA ALA A 485 -1.38 17.11 -15.43
C ALA A 485 -0.59 18.33 -15.94
N THR A 486 -1.20 19.51 -15.88
CA THR A 486 -0.53 20.80 -16.01
C THR A 486 -0.86 21.56 -14.73
N ALA A 487 0.13 21.82 -13.88
CA ALA A 487 -0.10 22.58 -12.66
C ALA A 487 -0.73 23.95 -13.05
N PRO A 488 -1.93 24.32 -12.56
CA PRO A 488 -2.47 25.65 -12.79
C PRO A 488 -1.67 26.68 -11.99
N LEU A 489 -1.54 27.87 -12.60
CA LEU A 489 -0.87 29.06 -12.11
C LEU A 489 -1.21 29.40 -10.65
N ALA A 490 -0.17 29.84 -9.93
CA ALA A 490 -0.13 30.36 -8.57
C ALA A 490 -1.44 31.00 -8.02
N ARG A 491 -1.74 30.74 -6.74
CA ARG A 491 -2.69 31.56 -5.97
C ARG A 491 -2.19 33.01 -5.92
N SER A 492 -2.98 33.95 -6.41
CA SER A 492 -2.83 35.36 -6.05
C SER A 492 -3.10 35.51 -4.55
N SER A 493 -2.14 36.03 -3.79
CA SER A 493 -2.32 36.40 -2.39
C SER A 493 -3.52 37.34 -2.24
N PRO A 494 -4.31 37.28 -1.14
CA PRO A 494 -5.29 38.31 -0.84
C PRO A 494 -4.53 39.62 -0.61
N GLY A 495 -4.74 40.60 -1.49
CA GLY A 495 -4.17 41.93 -1.34
C GLY A 495 -4.54 42.54 0.00
N SER A 496 -3.59 43.23 0.61
CA SER A 496 -3.82 44.03 1.80
C SER A 496 -4.97 45.01 1.54
N ALA A 497 -6.00 44.93 2.39
CA ALA A 497 -7.00 45.99 2.46
C ALA A 497 -6.29 47.24 2.98
N ALA A 498 -5.97 48.17 2.07
CA ALA A 498 -5.61 49.53 2.43
C ALA A 498 -6.80 50.17 3.15
N THR A 499 -6.68 50.34 4.45
CA THR A 499 -7.58 51.17 5.24
C THR A 499 -7.31 52.64 4.91
N SER A 500 -8.12 53.23 4.04
CA SER A 500 -8.25 54.68 3.97
C SER A 500 -9.20 55.15 5.07
N THR A 501 -8.66 55.68 6.16
CA THR A 501 -9.43 56.54 7.08
C THR A 501 -9.51 57.96 6.50
N PRO A 502 -10.70 58.61 6.51
CA PRO A 502 -10.81 59.99 6.09
C PRO A 502 -10.48 60.94 7.24
N LEU A 503 -9.59 61.90 6.99
CA LEU A 503 -9.66 63.27 7.49
C LEU A 503 -9.06 64.21 6.44
#